data_AF-A0A2V5TMI3-F1
#
_entry.id   AF-A0A2V5TMI3-F1
#
_cell.length_a   1.000
_cell.length_b   1.000
_cell.length_c   1.000
_cell.angle_alpha   90.00
_cell.angle_beta   90.00
_cell.angle_gamma   90.00
#
_symmetry.space_group_name_H-M   'P 1'
#
loop_
_entity.id
_entity.type
_entity.pdbx_description
1 polymer ?
#
loop_
_entity_poly.entity_id
_entity_poly.type
_entity_poly.pdbx_seq_one_letter_code
_entity_poly.pdbx_strand_id
1 'polypeptide(L)'
;AILGSLILVLALSGLVPGLLVLAFNVFVGKPLWGIRLDSPEFGIFSPIKTAEFANDAAFRTNPKLFWMSLGLVHALCWWFLIGSVLAVRLVWRQEPVERRESRSWLPRLGRTRRWQRRLRNRLATNPIYALASRHRWPHWVFWALVGVVTINIYWLTIGARRNPGIYQFHLYFSSAMYFINRVWIAAMACSFFLEARRNGALELILTTPMDVRTLRRGRRRALIRLFFWPVLAIAVLHWLYLYYSWQPYVKQQNSQLVFRWHATLAGGSLASFLTDVLALSAVGGWLSLSSRRTPFVILETFVLVTLAPWVALHLLGGSRLLQTRFPNAIYIVQPSAWVAKNLLFFGWATWKSRRHFRAAAAQTYRLKCANVEPAPGAQRQIL
;
A
#
# COMPACT_ATOMS: atom_id res chain seq x y z
N ALA A 1 0.07 2.80 -16.35
CA ALA A 1 1.06 3.26 -15.34
C ALA A 1 0.81 2.62 -13.98
N ILE A 2 -0.15 3.11 -13.16
CA ILE A 2 -0.37 2.64 -11.77
C ILE A 2 -0.53 1.10 -11.66
N LEU A 3 -1.42 0.49 -12.46
CA LEU A 3 -1.59 -0.97 -12.47
C LEU A 3 -0.31 -1.73 -12.86
N GLY A 4 0.46 -1.20 -13.81
CA GLY A 4 1.72 -1.79 -14.24
C GLY A 4 2.80 -1.73 -13.15
N SER A 5 2.93 -0.61 -12.45
CA SER A 5 3.83 -0.50 -11.29
C SER A 5 3.39 -1.38 -10.13
N LEU A 6 2.08 -1.57 -9.92
CA LEU A 6 1.55 -2.47 -8.90
C LEU A 6 1.85 -3.94 -9.22
N ILE A 7 1.64 -4.36 -10.48
CA ILE A 7 1.99 -5.71 -10.92
C ILE A 7 3.50 -5.93 -10.79
N LEU A 8 4.33 -4.93 -11.16
CA LEU A 8 5.78 -5.00 -10.99
C LEU A 8 6.19 -5.13 -9.51
N VAL A 9 5.57 -4.35 -8.62
CA VAL A 9 5.81 -4.43 -7.18
C VAL A 9 5.34 -5.77 -6.63
N LEU A 10 4.17 -6.28 -7.03
CA LEU A 10 3.69 -7.62 -6.64
C LEU A 10 4.67 -8.71 -7.09
N ALA A 11 5.16 -8.59 -8.33
CA ALA A 11 6.09 -9.51 -8.93
C ALA A 11 7.41 -9.51 -8.16
N LEU A 12 8.03 -8.34 -7.97
CA LEU A 12 9.35 -8.23 -7.32
C LEU A 12 9.30 -8.53 -5.81
N SER A 13 8.25 -8.13 -5.09
CA SER A 13 8.20 -8.25 -3.62
C SER A 13 7.60 -9.57 -3.12
N GLY A 14 6.75 -10.23 -3.89
CA GLY A 14 6.04 -11.43 -3.45
C GLY A 14 6.17 -12.62 -4.40
N LEU A 15 5.96 -12.39 -5.70
CA LEU A 15 5.87 -13.46 -6.69
C LEU A 15 7.24 -14.05 -7.03
N VAL A 16 8.29 -13.23 -7.16
CA VAL A 16 9.66 -13.67 -7.44
C VAL A 16 10.29 -14.39 -6.24
N PRO A 17 10.30 -13.83 -5.00
CA PRO A 17 10.80 -14.55 -3.83
C PRO A 17 10.04 -15.85 -3.58
N GLY A 18 8.73 -15.82 -3.80
CA GLY A 18 7.90 -17.00 -3.73
C GLY A 18 8.23 -18.05 -4.80
N LEU A 19 8.21 -17.69 -6.08
CA LEU A 19 8.51 -18.62 -7.16
C LEU A 19 9.92 -19.21 -7.03
N LEU A 20 10.88 -18.45 -6.51
CA LEU A 20 12.22 -18.95 -6.19
C LEU A 20 12.16 -20.06 -5.13
N VAL A 21 11.40 -19.87 -4.05
CA VAL A 21 11.15 -20.90 -3.01
C VAL A 21 10.48 -22.15 -3.59
N LEU A 22 9.51 -21.98 -4.50
CA LEU A 22 8.75 -23.09 -5.07
C LEU A 22 9.56 -23.86 -6.12
N ALA A 23 10.27 -23.14 -7.00
CA ALA A 23 11.18 -23.73 -7.98
C ALA A 23 12.30 -24.52 -7.29
N PHE A 24 12.87 -24.01 -6.20
CA PHE A 24 13.94 -24.72 -5.50
C PHE A 24 13.46 -26.00 -4.82
N ASN A 25 12.29 -25.97 -4.17
CA ASN A 25 11.69 -27.17 -3.56
C ASN A 25 11.35 -28.25 -4.61
N VAL A 26 10.92 -27.86 -5.82
CA VAL A 26 10.53 -28.79 -6.89
C VAL A 26 11.74 -29.31 -7.67
N PHE A 27 12.74 -28.47 -7.97
CA PHE A 27 13.86 -28.84 -8.84
C PHE A 27 15.09 -29.38 -8.09
N VAL A 28 15.33 -28.94 -6.85
CA VAL A 28 16.56 -29.32 -6.10
C VAL A 28 16.32 -30.52 -5.18
N GLY A 29 15.06 -30.95 -4.99
CA GLY A 29 14.71 -32.14 -4.22
C GLY A 29 15.07 -32.08 -2.72
N LYS A 30 15.60 -30.94 -2.26
CA LYS A 30 15.90 -30.66 -0.86
C LYS A 30 14.77 -29.80 -0.28
N PRO A 31 14.05 -30.26 0.75
CA PRO A 31 13.12 -29.39 1.45
C PRO A 31 13.92 -28.24 2.08
N LEU A 32 13.44 -27.01 1.94
CA LEU A 32 14.02 -25.82 2.59
C LEU A 32 14.11 -25.91 4.14
N TRP A 33 13.60 -26.98 4.75
CA TRP A 33 13.59 -27.18 6.21
C TRP A 33 14.97 -27.40 6.86
N GLY A 34 16.02 -27.64 6.06
CA GLY A 34 17.41 -27.70 6.55
C GLY A 34 18.20 -26.41 6.27
N ILE A 35 17.61 -25.46 5.55
CA ILE A 35 18.27 -24.28 5.03
C ILE A 35 17.63 -23.08 5.74
N ARG A 36 18.26 -22.65 6.86
CA ARG A 36 17.92 -21.43 7.61
C ARG A 36 17.76 -20.26 6.63
N LEU A 37 16.91 -19.27 6.89
CA LEU A 37 16.88 -18.03 6.06
C LEU A 37 18.15 -17.17 6.25
N ASP A 38 18.95 -17.57 7.21
CA ASP A 38 20.32 -17.20 7.56
C ASP A 38 21.34 -18.03 6.77
N SER A 39 20.89 -19.01 5.98
CA SER A 39 21.74 -19.70 5.03
C SER A 39 22.19 -18.69 3.97
N PRO A 40 23.48 -18.72 3.63
CA PRO A 40 24.07 -17.72 2.75
C PRO A 40 23.40 -17.61 1.37
N GLU A 41 22.84 -18.72 0.87
CA GLU A 41 22.61 -18.94 -0.56
C GLU A 41 21.41 -18.18 -1.14
N PHE A 42 20.38 -17.87 -0.34
CA PHE A 42 19.20 -17.12 -0.81
C PHE A 42 19.29 -15.62 -0.55
N GLY A 43 20.08 -15.22 0.45
CA GLY A 43 20.30 -13.80 0.76
C GLY A 43 21.14 -13.07 -0.29
N ILE A 44 21.86 -13.81 -1.14
CA ILE A 44 22.89 -13.27 -2.04
C ILE A 44 22.36 -12.17 -2.98
N PHE A 45 21.09 -12.23 -3.38
CA PHE A 45 20.47 -11.23 -4.26
C PHE A 45 19.93 -9.98 -3.52
N SER A 46 19.90 -9.99 -2.19
CA SER A 46 19.40 -8.87 -1.39
C SER A 46 20.53 -7.93 -0.98
N PRO A 47 20.43 -6.61 -1.27
CA PRO A 47 21.45 -5.64 -0.86
C PRO A 47 21.59 -5.54 0.67
N ILE A 48 20.53 -5.86 1.43
CA ILE A 48 20.58 -5.89 2.90
C ILE A 48 21.49 -7.01 3.38
N LYS A 49 21.49 -8.16 2.71
CA LYS A 49 22.33 -9.31 3.06
C LYS A 49 23.79 -9.09 2.65
N THR A 50 24.04 -8.39 1.54
CA THR A 50 25.40 -7.92 1.21
C THR A 50 25.96 -7.03 2.33
N ALA A 51 25.15 -6.13 2.89
CA ALA A 51 25.55 -5.30 4.02
C ALA A 51 25.75 -6.11 5.32
N GLU A 52 24.93 -7.13 5.58
CA GLU A 52 25.14 -8.05 6.70
C GLU A 52 26.45 -8.86 6.53
N PHE A 53 26.76 -9.35 5.33
CA PHE A 53 28.03 -10.05 5.04
C PHE A 53 29.26 -9.15 5.07
N ALA A 54 29.09 -7.83 4.94
CA ALA A 54 30.16 -6.85 5.09
C ALA A 54 30.59 -6.65 6.55
N ASN A 55 29.79 -7.09 7.53
CA ASN A 55 30.17 -7.05 8.94
C ASN A 55 31.41 -7.92 9.17
N ASP A 56 32.42 -7.40 9.86
CA ASP A 56 33.70 -8.07 10.15
C ASP A 56 33.55 -9.52 10.62
N ALA A 57 32.60 -9.79 11.51
CA ALA A 57 32.36 -11.14 12.02
C ALA A 57 31.83 -12.11 10.93
N ALA A 58 30.97 -11.61 10.05
CA ALA A 58 30.40 -12.38 8.94
C ALA A 58 31.37 -12.52 7.76
N PHE A 59 32.19 -11.51 7.50
CA PHE A 59 33.18 -11.53 6.42
C PHE A 59 34.31 -12.52 6.72
N ARG A 60 34.80 -12.55 7.97
CA ARG A 60 35.85 -13.49 8.40
C ARG A 60 35.40 -14.95 8.36
N THR A 61 34.12 -15.22 8.61
CA THR A 61 33.58 -16.58 8.61
C THR A 61 33.40 -17.14 7.21
N ASN A 62 32.97 -16.34 6.23
CA ASN A 62 32.92 -16.77 4.82
C ASN A 62 33.02 -15.59 3.83
N PRO A 63 34.24 -15.22 3.39
CA PRO A 63 34.45 -14.08 2.49
C PRO A 63 33.87 -14.31 1.09
N LYS A 64 33.78 -15.58 0.64
CA LYS A 64 33.24 -15.92 -0.69
C LYS A 64 31.79 -15.47 -0.87
N LEU A 65 30.98 -15.55 0.17
CA LEU A 65 29.55 -15.23 0.12
C LEU A 65 29.29 -13.73 -0.01
N PHE A 66 30.15 -12.92 0.61
CA PHE A 66 30.15 -11.47 0.41
C PHE A 66 30.41 -11.11 -1.06
N TRP A 67 31.50 -11.62 -1.64
CA TRP A 67 31.87 -11.30 -3.03
C TRP A 67 30.84 -11.81 -4.04
N MET A 68 30.27 -13.00 -3.83
CA MET A 68 29.16 -13.51 -4.66
C MET A 68 27.92 -12.62 -4.57
N SER A 69 27.57 -12.16 -3.36
CA SER A 69 26.42 -11.28 -3.14
C SER A 69 26.61 -9.91 -3.78
N LEU A 70 27.78 -9.31 -3.56
CA LEU A 70 28.13 -8.04 -4.17
C LEU A 70 28.10 -8.12 -5.70
N GLY A 71 28.72 -9.17 -6.27
CA GLY A 71 28.74 -9.40 -7.71
C GLY A 71 27.34 -9.56 -8.30
N LEU A 72 26.48 -10.36 -7.66
CA LEU A 72 25.11 -10.59 -8.13
C LEU A 72 24.22 -9.35 -8.01
N VAL A 73 24.32 -8.60 -6.90
CA VAL A 73 23.57 -7.33 -6.73
C VAL A 73 24.01 -6.30 -7.77
N HIS A 74 25.32 -6.19 -8.05
CA HIS A 74 25.82 -5.32 -9.11
C HIS A 74 25.37 -5.78 -10.49
N ALA A 75 25.46 -7.08 -10.81
CA ALA A 75 24.99 -7.62 -12.08
C ALA A 75 23.50 -7.33 -12.31
N LEU A 76 22.68 -7.48 -11.26
CA LEU A 76 21.26 -7.15 -11.29
C LEU A 76 21.03 -5.65 -11.50
N CYS A 77 21.84 -4.80 -10.87
CA CYS A 77 21.79 -3.34 -11.06
C CYS A 77 22.11 -2.96 -12.51
N TRP A 78 23.19 -3.50 -13.08
CA TRP A 78 23.55 -3.31 -14.48
C TRP A 78 22.48 -3.83 -15.43
N TRP A 79 21.91 -5.00 -15.14
CA TRP A 79 20.79 -5.55 -15.93
C TRP A 79 19.59 -4.59 -15.96
N PHE A 80 19.19 -4.06 -14.81
CA PHE A 80 18.09 -3.09 -14.74
C PHE A 80 18.44 -1.76 -15.40
N LEU A 81 19.68 -1.30 -15.28
CA LEU A 81 20.14 -0.07 -15.92
C LEU A 81 20.12 -0.21 -17.45
N ILE A 82 20.69 -1.30 -17.99
CA ILE A 82 20.66 -1.62 -19.41
C ILE A 82 19.21 -1.78 -19.88
N GLY A 83 18.39 -2.52 -19.13
CA GLY A 83 16.97 -2.68 -19.41
C GLY A 83 16.23 -1.34 -19.46
N SER A 84 16.55 -0.42 -18.54
CA SER A 84 15.99 0.94 -18.53
C SER A 84 16.46 1.75 -19.74
N VAL A 85 17.75 1.70 -20.10
CA VAL A 85 18.27 2.39 -21.28
C VAL A 85 17.59 1.89 -22.55
N LEU A 86 17.44 0.57 -22.71
CA LEU A 86 16.75 -0.04 -23.85
C LEU A 86 15.26 0.32 -23.86
N ALA A 87 14.57 0.23 -22.72
CA ALA A 87 13.16 0.60 -22.61
C ALA A 87 12.93 2.09 -22.92
N VAL A 88 13.80 2.98 -22.43
CA VAL A 88 13.74 4.41 -22.74
C VAL A 88 13.96 4.65 -24.24
N ARG A 89 14.93 3.97 -24.87
CA ARG A 89 15.13 4.08 -26.34
C ARG A 89 13.89 3.66 -27.12
N LEU A 90 13.18 2.61 -26.68
CA LEU A 90 11.96 2.12 -27.34
C LEU A 90 10.75 3.03 -27.12
N VAL A 91 10.65 3.68 -25.95
CA VAL A 91 9.49 4.52 -25.59
C VAL A 91 9.68 5.99 -26.00
N TRP A 92 10.92 6.49 -26.03
CA TRP A 92 11.22 7.89 -26.33
C TRP A 92 10.84 8.32 -27.75
N ARG A 93 10.76 7.38 -28.69
CA ARG A 93 10.30 7.64 -30.06
C ARG A 93 8.79 7.62 -30.24
N GLN A 94 8.02 7.44 -29.17
CA GLN A 94 6.57 7.60 -29.24
C GLN A 94 6.28 9.10 -29.17
N GLU A 95 5.91 9.69 -30.32
CA GLU A 95 5.28 11.01 -30.37
C GLU A 95 4.16 11.09 -29.31
N PRO A 96 3.86 12.27 -28.74
CA PRO A 96 2.78 12.42 -27.78
C PRO A 96 1.47 12.08 -28.50
N VAL A 97 1.10 10.80 -28.43
CA VAL A 97 -0.08 10.26 -29.11
C VAL A 97 -1.26 11.14 -28.69
N GLU A 98 -1.74 11.97 -29.62
CA GLU A 98 -3.00 12.67 -29.51
C GLU A 98 -3.98 11.69 -28.89
N ARG A 99 -4.56 12.05 -27.74
CA ARG A 99 -5.36 11.19 -26.85
C ARG A 99 -6.13 10.13 -27.64
N ARG A 100 -5.46 9.01 -27.95
CA ARG A 100 -6.09 7.95 -28.72
C ARG A 100 -7.08 7.39 -27.75
N GLU A 101 -8.36 7.65 -27.99
CA GLU A 101 -9.45 7.13 -27.18
C GLU A 101 -9.11 5.68 -26.91
N SER A 102 -8.75 5.41 -25.66
CA SER A 102 -8.05 4.18 -25.32
C SER A 102 -8.88 3.01 -25.83
N ARG A 103 -8.37 2.32 -26.86
CA ARG A 103 -8.93 1.05 -27.40
C ARG A 103 -8.96 -0.05 -26.33
N SER A 104 -8.58 0.26 -25.09
CA SER A 104 -8.86 -0.58 -23.93
C SER A 104 -10.36 -0.87 -23.85
N TRP A 105 -10.68 -2.15 -24.02
CA TRP A 105 -11.98 -2.75 -23.74
C TRP A 105 -12.40 -2.57 -22.26
N LEU A 106 -11.43 -2.43 -21.35
CA LEU A 106 -11.60 -2.28 -19.89
C LEU A 106 -12.55 -1.14 -19.44
N PRO A 107 -12.41 0.13 -19.90
CA PRO A 107 -13.37 1.20 -19.61
C PRO A 107 -14.70 1.05 -20.36
N ARG A 108 -14.77 0.22 -21.41
CA ARG A 108 -16.02 -0.11 -22.11
C ARG A 108 -16.81 -1.20 -21.37
N LEU A 109 -16.15 -2.07 -20.61
CA LEU A 109 -16.80 -3.02 -19.70
C LEU A 109 -17.62 -2.28 -18.63
N GLY A 110 -18.93 -2.29 -18.83
CA GLY A 110 -19.90 -1.78 -17.87
C GLY A 110 -20.62 -0.49 -18.26
N ARG A 111 -20.39 0.07 -19.46
CA ARG A 111 -21.27 1.11 -20.07
C ARG A 111 -22.56 0.50 -20.62
N THR A 112 -23.33 -0.17 -19.77
CA THR A 112 -24.66 -0.70 -20.12
C THR A 112 -25.72 0.41 -20.05
N ARG A 113 -26.82 0.29 -20.81
CA ARG A 113 -27.99 1.22 -20.72
C ARG A 113 -28.50 1.37 -19.27
N ARG A 114 -28.50 0.27 -18.50
CA ARG A 114 -28.84 0.27 -17.05
C ARG A 114 -27.88 1.14 -16.22
N TRP A 115 -26.60 1.17 -16.57
CA TRP A 115 -25.60 1.99 -15.88
C TRP A 115 -25.79 3.48 -16.19
N GLN A 116 -26.04 3.84 -17.45
CA GLN A 116 -26.32 5.23 -17.84
C GLN A 116 -27.55 5.78 -17.09
N ARG A 117 -28.63 4.98 -16.99
CA ARG A 117 -29.82 5.34 -16.20
C ARG A 117 -29.48 5.55 -14.72
N ARG A 118 -28.74 4.63 -14.10
CA ARG A 118 -28.30 4.79 -12.69
C ARG A 118 -27.40 5.98 -12.47
N LEU A 119 -26.51 6.29 -13.42
CA LEU A 119 -25.65 7.46 -13.35
C LEU A 119 -26.47 8.74 -13.44
N ARG A 120 -27.44 8.82 -14.35
CA ARG A 120 -28.36 9.95 -14.50
C ARG A 120 -29.15 10.21 -13.21
N ASN A 121 -29.72 9.15 -12.62
CA ASN A 121 -30.44 9.28 -11.34
C ASN A 121 -29.51 9.75 -10.21
N ARG A 122 -28.27 9.28 -10.17
CA ARG A 122 -27.29 9.72 -9.16
C ARG A 122 -26.82 11.16 -9.36
N LEU A 123 -26.68 11.61 -10.60
CA LEU A 123 -26.35 12.99 -10.92
C LEU A 123 -27.43 13.94 -10.39
N ALA A 124 -28.71 13.54 -10.47
CA ALA A 124 -29.82 14.31 -9.93
C ALA A 124 -29.79 14.42 -8.39
N THR A 125 -29.37 13.37 -7.67
CA THR A 125 -29.31 13.39 -6.19
C THR A 125 -28.01 13.99 -5.63
N ASN A 126 -26.86 13.60 -6.18
CA ASN A 126 -25.55 14.08 -5.72
C ASN A 126 -24.51 13.99 -6.86
N PRO A 127 -24.23 15.12 -7.55
CA PRO A 127 -23.39 15.13 -8.75
C PRO A 127 -21.95 14.71 -8.45
N ILE A 128 -21.41 15.10 -7.30
CA ILE A 128 -20.05 14.75 -6.87
C ILE A 128 -19.89 13.24 -6.65
N TYR A 129 -20.86 12.63 -5.97
CA TYR A 129 -20.87 11.18 -5.76
C TYR A 129 -21.01 10.42 -7.08
N ALA A 130 -21.84 10.91 -8.00
CA ALA A 130 -21.98 10.32 -9.33
C ALA A 130 -20.67 10.41 -10.13
N LEU A 131 -20.00 11.55 -10.10
CA LEU A 131 -18.72 11.77 -10.76
C LEU A 131 -17.62 10.88 -10.18
N ALA A 132 -17.49 10.84 -8.86
CA ALA A 132 -16.50 10.03 -8.16
C ALA A 132 -16.72 8.51 -8.32
N SER A 133 -17.96 8.07 -8.54
CA SER A 133 -18.31 6.64 -8.71
C SER A 133 -18.43 6.18 -10.17
N ARG A 134 -18.00 7.01 -11.13
CA ARG A 134 -18.11 6.73 -12.57
C ARG A 134 -17.31 5.50 -13.01
N HIS A 135 -16.17 5.23 -12.39
CA HIS A 135 -15.25 4.18 -12.82
C HIS A 135 -15.51 2.86 -12.08
N ARG A 136 -15.89 1.80 -12.82
CA ARG A 136 -16.21 0.46 -12.27
C ARG A 136 -15.02 -0.48 -12.19
N TRP A 137 -14.02 -0.30 -13.06
CA TRP A 137 -12.86 -1.20 -13.09
C TRP A 137 -12.06 -1.26 -11.78
N PRO A 138 -11.91 -0.17 -10.99
CA PRO A 138 -11.27 -0.25 -9.68
C PRO A 138 -11.96 -1.22 -8.71
N HIS A 139 -13.27 -1.43 -8.87
CA HIS A 139 -14.02 -2.41 -8.06
C HIS A 139 -13.64 -3.84 -8.42
N TRP A 140 -13.50 -4.17 -9.71
CA TRP A 140 -13.08 -5.49 -10.17
C TRP A 140 -11.64 -5.82 -9.76
N VAL A 141 -10.74 -4.84 -9.87
CA VAL A 141 -9.36 -5.01 -9.41
C VAL A 141 -9.31 -5.32 -7.91
N PHE A 142 -10.14 -4.63 -7.10
CA PHE A 142 -10.20 -4.90 -5.67
C PHE A 142 -10.76 -6.30 -5.37
N TRP A 143 -11.79 -6.76 -6.09
CA TRP A 143 -12.30 -8.12 -5.93
C TRP A 143 -11.30 -9.19 -6.37
N ALA A 144 -10.57 -8.97 -7.46
CA ALA A 144 -9.49 -9.86 -7.88
C ALA A 144 -8.44 -9.97 -6.78
N LEU A 145 -8.05 -8.83 -6.20
CA LEU A 145 -7.12 -8.76 -5.08
C LEU A 145 -7.65 -9.51 -3.85
N VAL A 146 -8.93 -9.34 -3.49
CA VAL A 146 -9.57 -10.10 -2.40
C VAL A 146 -9.55 -11.60 -2.71
N GLY A 147 -9.83 -12.01 -3.94
CA GLY A 147 -9.73 -13.42 -4.36
C GLY A 147 -8.33 -13.98 -4.16
N VAL A 148 -7.30 -13.22 -4.54
CA VAL A 148 -5.89 -13.60 -4.31
C VAL A 148 -5.59 -13.69 -2.79
N VAL A 149 -6.13 -12.78 -1.96
CA VAL A 149 -5.98 -12.83 -0.49
C VAL A 149 -6.60 -14.13 0.02
N THR A 150 -7.82 -14.46 -0.42
CA THR A 150 -8.55 -15.67 -0.01
C THR A 150 -7.77 -16.93 -0.34
N ILE A 151 -7.25 -17.03 -1.57
CA ILE A 151 -6.43 -18.18 -2.00
C ILE A 151 -5.19 -18.30 -1.10
N ASN A 152 -4.50 -17.18 -0.85
CA ASN A 152 -3.32 -17.18 -0.01
C ASN A 152 -3.62 -17.62 1.44
N ILE A 153 -4.73 -17.15 2.05
CA ILE A 153 -5.18 -17.54 3.39
C ILE A 153 -5.56 -19.03 3.46
N TYR A 154 -6.24 -19.54 2.44
CA TYR A 154 -6.56 -20.97 2.33
C TYR A 154 -5.29 -21.82 2.37
N TRP A 155 -4.28 -21.42 1.60
CA TRP A 155 -3.00 -22.12 1.59
C TRP A 155 -2.24 -21.98 2.92
N LEU A 156 -2.27 -20.82 3.58
CA LEU A 156 -1.64 -20.64 4.89
C LEU A 156 -2.25 -21.50 6.00
N THR A 157 -3.55 -21.69 5.97
CA THR A 157 -4.27 -22.34 7.07
C THR A 157 -4.50 -23.84 6.85
N ILE A 158 -4.78 -24.26 5.62
CA ILE A 158 -5.12 -25.63 5.26
C ILE A 158 -4.03 -26.26 4.38
N GLY A 159 -3.60 -25.57 3.33
CA GLY A 159 -2.63 -26.12 2.36
C GLY A 159 -1.24 -26.39 2.95
N ALA A 160 -0.77 -25.50 3.83
CA ALA A 160 0.52 -25.60 4.51
C ALA A 160 0.61 -26.81 5.44
N ARG A 161 -0.54 -27.35 5.90
CA ARG A 161 -0.58 -28.60 6.68
C ARG A 161 -0.18 -29.82 5.85
N ARG A 162 -0.43 -29.78 4.53
CA ARG A 162 -0.10 -30.86 3.60
C ARG A 162 1.30 -30.69 3.00
N ASN A 163 1.76 -29.46 2.84
CA ASN A 163 3.09 -29.18 2.31
C ASN A 163 3.75 -27.99 3.05
N PRO A 164 4.62 -28.27 4.04
CA PRO A 164 5.27 -27.21 4.82
C PRO A 164 6.23 -26.36 3.99
N GLY A 165 6.73 -26.87 2.85
CA GLY A 165 7.64 -26.13 1.97
C GLY A 165 7.01 -24.90 1.30
N ILE A 166 5.68 -24.88 1.16
CA ILE A 166 4.94 -23.78 0.51
C ILE A 166 4.49 -22.73 1.56
N TYR A 167 4.55 -23.04 2.86
CA TYR A 167 4.14 -22.10 3.91
C TYR A 167 4.90 -20.76 3.85
N GLN A 168 6.23 -20.82 3.65
CA GLN A 168 7.08 -19.64 3.54
C GLN A 168 6.75 -18.78 2.32
N PHE A 169 6.49 -19.41 1.17
CA PHE A 169 5.98 -18.72 -0.03
C PHE A 169 4.77 -17.88 0.34
N HIS A 170 3.79 -18.51 0.99
CA HIS A 170 2.53 -17.83 1.27
C HIS A 170 2.68 -16.72 2.31
N LEU A 171 3.58 -16.86 3.29
CA LEU A 171 3.92 -15.80 4.25
C LEU A 171 4.51 -14.55 3.55
N TYR A 172 5.52 -14.72 2.69
CA TYR A 172 6.11 -13.59 1.96
C TYR A 172 5.10 -12.96 1.01
N PHE A 173 4.32 -13.79 0.34
CA PHE A 173 3.25 -13.33 -0.53
C PHE A 173 2.21 -12.52 0.26
N SER A 174 1.83 -12.93 1.48
CA SER A 174 0.93 -12.14 2.34
C SER A 174 1.51 -10.76 2.65
N SER A 175 2.82 -10.66 2.93
CA SER A 175 3.48 -9.38 3.21
C SER A 175 3.45 -8.44 2.00
N ALA A 176 3.75 -8.96 0.81
CA ALA A 176 3.65 -8.22 -0.44
C ALA A 176 2.22 -7.74 -0.71
N MET A 177 1.23 -8.61 -0.48
CA MET A 177 -0.18 -8.27 -0.62
C MET A 177 -0.63 -7.19 0.38
N TYR A 178 -0.13 -7.23 1.60
CA TYR A 178 -0.41 -6.18 2.58
C TYR A 178 0.06 -4.80 2.07
N PHE A 179 1.28 -4.75 1.54
CA PHE A 179 1.84 -3.54 0.93
C PHE A 179 1.04 -3.07 -0.27
N ILE A 180 0.71 -3.99 -1.18
CA ILE A 180 0.01 -3.64 -2.42
C ILE A 180 -1.39 -3.08 -2.17
N ASN A 181 -2.09 -3.63 -1.18
CA ASN A 181 -3.41 -3.16 -0.75
C ASN A 181 -3.35 -1.70 -0.30
N ARG A 182 -2.35 -1.35 0.52
CA ARG A 182 -2.15 0.01 1.02
C ARG A 182 -1.80 0.99 -0.11
N VAL A 183 -0.94 0.61 -1.06
CA VAL A 183 -0.63 1.42 -2.25
C VAL A 183 -1.88 1.64 -3.09
N TRP A 184 -2.68 0.61 -3.33
CA TRP A 184 -3.91 0.71 -4.10
C TRP A 184 -4.92 1.64 -3.44
N ILE A 185 -5.13 1.49 -2.13
CA ILE A 185 -6.02 2.37 -1.34
C ILE A 185 -5.53 3.82 -1.41
N ALA A 186 -4.23 4.06 -1.28
CA ALA A 186 -3.64 5.39 -1.41
C ALA A 186 -3.90 6.00 -2.81
N ALA A 187 -3.66 5.23 -3.88
CA ALA A 187 -3.89 5.67 -5.24
C ALA A 187 -5.36 6.05 -5.49
N MET A 188 -6.29 5.21 -5.05
CA MET A 188 -7.72 5.45 -5.20
C MET A 188 -8.26 6.55 -4.27
N ALA A 189 -7.64 6.76 -3.10
CA ALA A 189 -7.97 7.88 -2.24
C ALA A 189 -7.60 9.24 -2.87
N CYS A 190 -6.52 9.27 -3.65
CA CYS A 190 -6.01 10.46 -4.32
C CYS A 190 -6.63 10.72 -5.70
N SER A 191 -7.11 9.68 -6.38
CA SER A 191 -7.50 9.74 -7.79
C SER A 191 -8.57 10.80 -8.07
N PHE A 192 -9.59 10.94 -7.22
CA PHE A 192 -10.70 11.87 -7.46
C PHE A 192 -10.25 13.32 -7.69
N PHE A 193 -9.43 13.88 -6.78
CA PHE A 193 -8.99 15.27 -6.91
C PHE A 193 -7.89 15.43 -7.95
N LEU A 194 -7.03 14.43 -8.12
CA LEU A 194 -6.01 14.45 -9.17
C LEU A 194 -6.63 14.43 -10.57
N GLU A 195 -7.63 13.59 -10.80
CA GLU A 195 -8.37 13.52 -12.07
C GLU A 195 -9.24 14.77 -12.29
N ALA A 196 -9.94 15.25 -11.26
CA ALA A 196 -10.73 16.46 -11.34
C ALA A 196 -9.85 17.67 -11.71
N ARG A 197 -8.65 17.77 -11.13
CA ARG A 197 -7.68 18.82 -11.46
C ARG A 197 -7.13 18.67 -12.87
N ARG A 198 -6.71 17.47 -13.26
CA ARG A 198 -6.15 17.20 -14.60
C ARG A 198 -7.14 17.52 -15.73
N ASN A 199 -8.43 17.38 -15.45
CA ASN A 199 -9.50 17.63 -16.43
C ASN A 199 -10.12 19.04 -16.30
N GLY A 200 -9.57 19.93 -15.45
CA GLY A 200 -10.15 21.26 -15.18
C GLY A 200 -11.48 21.25 -14.39
N ALA A 201 -12.09 20.08 -14.17
CA ALA A 201 -13.33 19.92 -13.44
C ALA A 201 -13.26 20.41 -11.99
N LEU A 202 -12.07 20.41 -11.37
CA LEU A 202 -11.90 20.93 -10.01
C LEU A 202 -12.17 22.44 -9.96
N GLU A 203 -11.75 23.19 -10.97
CA GLU A 203 -11.99 24.65 -11.04
C GLU A 203 -13.48 24.93 -11.22
N LEU A 204 -14.14 24.17 -12.10
CA LEU A 204 -15.59 24.24 -12.29
C LEU A 204 -16.38 23.91 -11.00
N ILE A 205 -15.91 22.93 -10.22
CA ILE A 205 -16.51 22.57 -8.92
C ILE A 205 -16.31 23.69 -7.88
N LEU A 206 -15.24 24.47 -7.98
CA LEU A 206 -14.94 25.56 -7.05
C LEU A 206 -15.63 26.87 -7.43
N THR A 207 -15.92 27.10 -8.72
CA THR A 207 -16.68 28.26 -9.20
C THR A 207 -18.19 28.07 -9.09
N THR A 208 -18.68 26.82 -9.05
CA THR A 208 -20.09 26.55 -8.76
C THR A 208 -20.41 26.82 -7.30
N PRO A 209 -21.59 27.40 -6.98
CA PRO A 209 -22.01 27.75 -5.62
C PRO A 209 -22.42 26.50 -4.83
N MET A 210 -21.47 25.58 -4.61
CA MET A 210 -21.67 24.37 -3.82
C MET A 210 -20.95 24.44 -2.49
N ASP A 211 -21.64 24.01 -1.43
CA ASP A 211 -21.02 23.89 -0.10
C ASP A 211 -19.91 22.81 -0.10
N VAL A 212 -18.78 23.13 0.51
CA VAL A 212 -17.63 22.24 0.71
C VAL A 212 -18.04 20.96 1.46
N ARG A 213 -19.04 21.07 2.36
CA ARG A 213 -19.56 19.91 3.08
C ARG A 213 -20.20 18.90 2.13
N THR A 214 -20.91 19.36 1.11
CA THR A 214 -21.55 18.51 0.08
C THR A 214 -20.51 17.80 -0.77
N LEU A 215 -19.45 18.50 -1.18
CA LEU A 215 -18.31 17.93 -1.90
C LEU A 215 -17.60 16.83 -1.10
N ARG A 216 -17.29 17.10 0.17
CA ARG A 216 -16.63 16.12 1.06
C ARG A 216 -17.53 14.91 1.33
N ARG A 217 -18.83 15.12 1.55
CA ARG A 217 -19.82 14.03 1.75
C ARG A 217 -19.96 13.16 0.50
N GLY A 218 -20.03 13.77 -0.69
CA GLY A 218 -20.12 13.07 -1.96
C GLY A 218 -18.91 12.17 -2.21
N ARG A 219 -17.69 12.70 -2.02
CA ARG A 219 -16.44 11.93 -2.11
C ARG A 219 -16.39 10.79 -1.10
N ARG A 220 -16.70 11.06 0.17
CA ARG A 220 -16.70 10.04 1.23
C ARG A 220 -17.66 8.90 0.92
N ARG A 221 -18.88 9.19 0.46
CA ARG A 221 -19.85 8.16 0.04
C ARG A 221 -19.35 7.33 -1.14
N ALA A 222 -18.66 7.94 -2.10
CA ALA A 222 -18.09 7.22 -3.23
C ALA A 222 -16.98 6.25 -2.79
N LEU A 223 -16.08 6.69 -1.90
CA LEU A 223 -15.03 5.85 -1.34
C LEU A 223 -15.59 4.72 -0.47
N ILE A 224 -16.58 5.01 0.39
CA ILE A 224 -17.27 3.98 1.17
C ILE A 224 -17.87 2.93 0.24
N ARG A 225 -18.58 3.34 -0.82
CA ARG A 225 -19.15 2.37 -1.76
C ARG A 225 -18.10 1.52 -2.47
N LEU A 226 -16.94 2.09 -2.77
CA LEU A 226 -15.86 1.38 -3.45
C LEU A 226 -15.21 0.34 -2.54
N PHE A 227 -14.92 0.71 -1.29
CA PHE A 227 -14.14 -0.11 -0.36
C PHE A 227 -14.94 -0.91 0.66
N PHE A 228 -16.20 -0.56 0.93
CA PHE A 228 -16.98 -1.19 1.99
C PHE A 228 -17.09 -2.71 1.82
N TRP A 229 -17.52 -3.18 0.65
CA TRP A 229 -17.67 -4.61 0.41
C TRP A 229 -16.34 -5.37 0.44
N PRO A 230 -15.27 -4.90 -0.22
CA PRO A 230 -14.00 -5.60 -0.11
C PRO A 230 -13.35 -5.54 1.27
N VAL A 231 -13.46 -4.43 1.99
CA VAL A 231 -12.95 -4.33 3.37
C VAL A 231 -13.72 -5.27 4.29
N LEU A 232 -15.04 -5.38 4.12
CA LEU A 232 -15.86 -6.36 4.83
C LEU A 232 -15.43 -7.80 4.51
N ALA A 233 -15.17 -8.11 3.24
CA ALA A 233 -14.67 -9.43 2.85
C ALA A 233 -13.31 -9.74 3.51
N ILE A 234 -12.39 -8.78 3.53
CA ILE A 234 -11.10 -8.93 4.23
C ILE A 234 -11.30 -9.11 5.74
N ALA A 235 -12.25 -8.39 6.35
CA ALA A 235 -12.57 -8.56 7.76
C ALA A 235 -13.10 -9.97 8.07
N VAL A 236 -14.00 -10.50 7.24
CA VAL A 236 -14.48 -11.88 7.35
C VAL A 236 -13.34 -12.88 7.17
N LEU A 237 -12.44 -12.64 6.21
CA LEU A 237 -11.25 -13.48 6.02
C LEU A 237 -10.32 -13.50 7.24
N HIS A 238 -10.21 -12.39 7.99
CA HIS A 238 -9.45 -12.35 9.25
C HIS A 238 -10.09 -13.24 10.32
N TRP A 239 -11.43 -13.24 10.42
CA TRP A 239 -12.16 -14.13 11.33
C TRP A 239 -12.00 -15.61 10.94
N LEU A 240 -12.08 -15.92 9.63
CA LEU A 240 -11.82 -17.28 9.15
C LEU A 240 -10.39 -17.71 9.42
N TYR A 241 -9.42 -16.83 9.17
CA TYR A 241 -8.01 -17.09 9.49
C TYR A 241 -7.81 -17.39 10.98
N LEU A 242 -8.42 -16.61 11.88
CA LEU A 242 -8.40 -16.86 13.31
C LEU A 242 -8.98 -18.25 13.65
N TYR A 243 -10.13 -18.58 13.11
CA TYR A 243 -10.79 -19.86 13.37
C TYR A 243 -9.93 -21.05 12.90
N TYR A 244 -9.46 -21.03 11.65
CA TYR A 244 -8.69 -22.14 11.09
C TYR A 244 -7.26 -22.24 11.64
N SER A 245 -6.67 -21.13 12.10
CA SER A 245 -5.36 -21.16 12.76
C SER A 245 -5.44 -21.74 14.17
N TRP A 246 -6.53 -21.49 14.90
CA TRP A 246 -6.73 -22.00 16.26
C TRP A 246 -7.23 -23.47 16.31
N GLN A 247 -8.07 -23.88 15.35
CA GLN A 247 -8.75 -25.20 15.36
C GLN A 247 -7.85 -26.43 15.66
N PRO A 248 -6.58 -26.52 15.21
CA PRO A 248 -5.69 -27.64 15.55
C PRO A 248 -5.33 -27.75 17.03
N TYR A 249 -5.35 -26.63 17.75
CA TYR A 249 -4.88 -26.54 19.13
C TYR A 249 -5.99 -26.77 20.16
N VAL A 250 -7.24 -26.99 19.72
CA VAL A 250 -8.42 -27.11 20.59
C VAL A 250 -8.28 -28.22 21.64
N LYS A 251 -7.66 -29.35 21.27
CA LYS A 251 -7.48 -30.52 22.15
C LYS A 251 -6.25 -30.42 23.07
N GLN A 252 -5.43 -29.37 22.94
CA GLN A 252 -4.22 -29.20 23.75
C GLN A 252 -4.54 -28.48 25.06
N GLN A 253 -3.81 -28.82 26.13
CA GLN A 253 -4.00 -28.23 27.47
C GLN A 253 -3.85 -26.70 27.49
N ASN A 254 -3.07 -26.13 26.56
CA ASN A 254 -2.86 -24.68 26.41
C ASN A 254 -3.78 -24.00 25.36
N SER A 255 -4.88 -24.64 24.96
CA SER A 255 -5.76 -24.16 23.88
C SER A 255 -6.31 -22.74 24.10
N GLN A 256 -6.60 -22.38 25.35
CA GLN A 256 -7.10 -21.04 25.71
C GLN A 256 -6.04 -19.94 25.54
N LEU A 257 -4.79 -20.24 25.90
CA LEU A 257 -3.68 -19.29 25.77
C LEU A 257 -3.38 -19.03 24.29
N VAL A 258 -3.34 -20.11 23.49
CA VAL A 258 -3.15 -20.05 22.04
C VAL A 258 -4.28 -19.29 21.36
N PHE A 259 -5.53 -19.50 21.78
CA PHE A 259 -6.67 -18.72 21.29
C PHE A 259 -6.50 -17.23 21.57
N ARG A 260 -6.20 -16.86 22.82
CA ARG A 260 -6.00 -15.45 23.23
C ARG A 260 -4.88 -14.79 22.43
N TRP A 261 -3.78 -15.50 22.20
CA TRP A 261 -2.68 -15.03 21.37
C TRP A 261 -3.11 -14.77 19.92
N HIS A 262 -3.76 -15.73 19.26
CA HIS A 262 -4.24 -15.54 17.89
C HIS A 262 -5.33 -14.46 17.79
N ALA A 263 -6.23 -14.39 18.77
CA ALA A 263 -7.31 -13.41 18.81
C ALA A 263 -6.77 -11.99 18.98
N THR A 264 -5.77 -11.77 19.83
CA THR A 264 -5.13 -10.46 20.00
C THR A 264 -4.37 -10.03 18.75
N LEU A 265 -3.64 -10.93 18.10
CA LEU A 265 -2.95 -10.64 16.84
C LEU A 265 -3.93 -10.33 15.69
N ALA A 266 -4.95 -11.17 15.50
CA ALA A 266 -5.94 -10.99 14.44
C ALA A 266 -6.82 -9.75 14.67
N GLY A 267 -7.22 -9.50 15.93
CA GLY A 267 -7.97 -8.31 16.30
C GLY A 267 -7.15 -7.03 16.13
N GLY A 268 -5.89 -7.05 16.57
CA GLY A 268 -4.95 -5.94 16.41
C GLY A 268 -4.64 -5.63 14.94
N SER A 269 -4.41 -6.65 14.11
CA SER A 269 -4.15 -6.47 12.69
C SER A 269 -5.38 -5.94 11.95
N LEU A 270 -6.58 -6.44 12.27
CA LEU A 270 -7.84 -5.96 11.69
C LEU A 270 -8.10 -4.50 12.08
N ALA A 271 -7.93 -4.14 13.35
CA ALA A 271 -8.07 -2.76 13.82
C ALA A 271 -7.06 -1.82 13.14
N SER A 272 -5.80 -2.25 13.03
CA SER A 272 -4.76 -1.50 12.30
C SER A 272 -5.15 -1.31 10.83
N PHE A 273 -5.62 -2.37 10.14
CA PHE A 273 -6.03 -2.29 8.75
C PHE A 273 -7.21 -1.33 8.54
N LEU A 274 -8.25 -1.41 9.38
CA LEU A 274 -9.41 -0.52 9.30
C LEU A 274 -9.00 0.95 9.50
N THR A 275 -8.13 1.21 10.48
CA THR A 275 -7.63 2.56 10.74
C THR A 275 -6.68 3.05 9.64
N ASP A 276 -5.90 2.18 8.99
CA ASP A 276 -5.09 2.54 7.83
C ASP A 276 -5.96 3.01 6.66
N VAL A 277 -7.04 2.29 6.36
CA VAL A 277 -7.95 2.67 5.26
C VAL A 277 -8.51 4.07 5.51
N LEU A 278 -8.91 4.37 6.76
CA LEU A 278 -9.36 5.69 7.16
C LEU A 278 -8.26 6.74 7.00
N ALA A 279 -7.06 6.47 7.54
CA ALA A 279 -5.93 7.38 7.49
C ALA A 279 -5.50 7.69 6.04
N LEU A 280 -5.30 6.66 5.20
CA LEU A 280 -4.96 6.80 3.79
C LEU A 280 -6.03 7.56 3.01
N SER A 281 -7.32 7.30 3.28
CA SER A 281 -8.42 7.99 2.59
C SER A 281 -8.52 9.48 2.94
N ALA A 282 -8.18 9.85 4.18
CA ALA A 282 -8.18 11.22 4.67
C ALA A 282 -6.93 11.97 4.22
N VAL A 283 -5.74 11.42 4.45
CA VAL A 283 -4.44 12.00 4.07
C VAL A 283 -4.33 12.09 2.55
N GLY A 284 -4.70 11.03 1.82
CA GLY A 284 -4.77 11.02 0.36
C GLY A 284 -5.71 12.09 -0.19
N GLY A 285 -6.86 12.26 0.45
CA GLY A 285 -7.80 13.33 0.10
C GLY A 285 -7.23 14.74 0.31
N TRP A 286 -6.48 14.96 1.39
CA TRP A 286 -5.85 16.25 1.67
C TRP A 286 -4.69 16.54 0.71
N LEU A 287 -3.76 15.58 0.54
CA LEU A 287 -2.57 15.80 -0.29
C LEU A 287 -2.92 15.97 -1.76
N SER A 288 -3.89 15.22 -2.27
CA SER A 288 -4.40 15.37 -3.64
C SER A 288 -5.12 16.69 -3.91
N LEU A 289 -5.67 17.34 -2.89
CA LEU A 289 -6.18 18.71 -3.00
C LEU A 289 -5.04 19.72 -3.13
N SER A 290 -3.96 19.54 -2.37
CA SER A 290 -2.89 20.53 -2.22
C SER A 290 -1.80 20.54 -3.31
N SER A 291 -1.69 19.49 -4.11
CA SER A 291 -0.57 19.30 -5.06
C SER A 291 -1.03 18.93 -6.46
N ARG A 292 -0.21 19.24 -7.48
CA ARG A 292 -0.48 18.97 -8.91
C ARG A 292 0.16 17.68 -9.42
N ARG A 293 1.18 17.17 -8.72
CA ARG A 293 2.01 16.07 -9.21
C ARG A 293 1.42 14.71 -8.82
N THR A 294 0.62 14.12 -9.70
CA THR A 294 -0.09 12.84 -9.49
C THR A 294 0.76 11.72 -8.86
N PRO A 295 1.92 11.32 -9.43
CA PRO A 295 2.68 10.20 -8.87
C PRO A 295 3.29 10.56 -7.50
N PHE A 296 3.77 11.79 -7.34
CA PHE A 296 4.37 12.26 -6.10
C PHE A 296 3.35 12.33 -4.96
N VAL A 297 2.11 12.73 -5.22
CA VAL A 297 1.06 12.75 -4.18
C VAL A 297 0.76 11.34 -3.68
N ILE A 298 0.62 10.38 -4.58
CA ILE A 298 0.34 8.98 -4.19
C ILE A 298 1.52 8.45 -3.38
N LEU A 299 2.75 8.66 -3.84
CA LEU A 299 3.96 8.27 -3.12
C LEU A 299 4.05 8.95 -1.75
N GLU A 300 3.86 10.27 -1.67
CA GLU A 300 3.89 11.06 -0.43
C GLU A 300 2.87 10.52 0.58
N THR A 301 1.65 10.22 0.14
CA THR A 301 0.60 9.67 1.02
C THR A 301 0.96 8.29 1.54
N PHE A 302 1.52 7.44 0.68
CA PHE A 302 1.94 6.10 1.04
C PHE A 302 3.15 6.14 1.99
N VAL A 303 4.15 6.98 1.70
CA VAL A 303 5.35 7.12 2.52
C VAL A 303 4.99 7.63 3.90
N LEU A 304 4.19 8.70 4.00
CA LEU A 304 3.83 9.29 5.29
C LEU A 304 3.00 8.36 6.17
N VAL A 305 2.02 7.66 5.60
CA VAL A 305 1.08 6.85 6.39
C VAL A 305 1.62 5.43 6.61
N THR A 306 2.27 4.83 5.62
CA THR A 306 2.68 3.43 5.64
C THR A 306 4.19 3.24 5.82
N LEU A 307 4.99 3.75 4.87
CA LEU A 307 6.40 3.36 4.78
C LEU A 307 7.24 3.96 5.92
N ALA A 308 7.16 5.27 6.15
CA ALA A 308 7.97 5.96 7.15
C ALA A 308 7.73 5.42 8.57
N PRO A 309 6.47 5.20 9.02
CA PRO A 309 6.24 4.57 10.32
C PRO A 309 6.75 3.13 10.39
N TRP A 310 6.65 2.38 9.29
CA TRP A 310 7.14 1.00 9.22
C TRP A 310 8.66 0.96 9.33
N VAL A 311 9.37 1.84 8.62
CA VAL A 311 10.83 2.01 8.71
C VAL A 311 11.22 2.43 10.13
N ALA A 312 10.54 3.41 10.72
CA ALA A 312 10.83 3.86 12.07
C ALA A 312 10.64 2.76 13.13
N LEU A 313 9.60 1.95 13.00
CA LEU A 313 9.34 0.86 13.95
C LEU A 313 10.25 -0.35 13.72
N HIS A 314 10.46 -0.80 12.49
CA HIS A 314 11.18 -2.06 12.24
C HIS A 314 12.67 -1.87 11.96
N LEU A 315 13.06 -0.84 11.20
CA LEU A 315 14.45 -0.62 10.79
C LEU A 315 15.20 0.26 11.81
N LEU A 316 14.58 1.32 12.33
CA LEU A 316 15.21 2.22 13.32
C LEU A 316 15.10 1.70 14.77
N GLY A 317 14.71 0.44 14.97
CA GLY A 317 14.69 -0.20 16.28
C GLY A 317 13.52 0.19 17.19
N GLY A 318 12.50 0.91 16.70
CA GLY A 318 11.32 1.27 17.51
C GLY A 318 10.60 0.06 18.12
N SER A 319 10.57 -1.08 17.43
CA SER A 319 10.03 -2.35 17.93
C SER A 319 10.86 -2.92 19.08
N ARG A 320 12.19 -2.84 19.01
CA ARG A 320 13.11 -3.25 20.08
C ARG A 320 12.97 -2.35 21.31
N LEU A 321 12.80 -1.04 21.09
CA LEU A 321 12.51 -0.09 22.18
C LEU A 321 11.17 -0.39 22.88
N LEU A 322 10.12 -0.69 22.10
CA LEU A 322 8.83 -1.12 22.64
C LEU A 322 8.94 -2.45 23.41
N GLN A 323 9.74 -3.40 22.91
CA GLN A 323 9.96 -4.69 23.53
C GLN A 323 10.71 -4.59 24.86
N THR A 324 11.75 -3.76 24.91
CA THR A 324 12.52 -3.52 26.14
C THR A 324 11.69 -2.80 27.20
N ARG A 325 10.81 -1.86 26.80
CA ARG A 325 9.95 -1.12 27.73
C ARG A 325 8.72 -1.91 28.20
N PHE A 326 8.15 -2.75 27.33
CA PHE A 326 6.91 -3.50 27.59
C PHE A 326 7.03 -4.97 27.17
N PRO A 327 7.90 -5.78 27.81
CA PRO A 327 8.20 -7.15 27.38
C PRO A 327 6.96 -8.04 27.39
N ASN A 328 6.12 -7.91 28.42
CA ASN A 328 4.93 -8.76 28.61
C ASN A 328 3.67 -8.24 27.92
N ALA A 329 3.71 -7.04 27.32
CA ALA A 329 2.53 -6.39 26.73
C ALA A 329 2.75 -5.97 25.26
N ILE A 330 3.88 -6.34 24.65
CA ILE A 330 4.23 -5.92 23.29
C ILE A 330 3.15 -6.25 22.25
N TYR A 331 2.49 -7.40 22.38
CA TYR A 331 1.42 -7.85 21.50
C TYR A 331 0.15 -6.99 21.57
N ILE A 332 -0.02 -6.20 22.64
CA ILE A 332 -1.11 -5.19 22.76
C ILE A 332 -0.59 -3.81 22.42
N VAL A 333 0.57 -3.43 22.96
CA VAL A 333 1.12 -2.08 22.82
C VAL A 333 1.47 -1.77 21.36
N GLN A 334 2.07 -2.72 20.64
CA GLN A 334 2.48 -2.50 19.25
C GLN A 334 1.28 -2.29 18.31
N PRO A 335 0.23 -3.13 18.28
CA PRO A 335 -0.97 -2.84 17.50
C PRO A 335 -1.68 -1.56 17.92
N SER A 336 -1.78 -1.29 19.23
CA SER A 336 -2.37 -0.04 19.74
C SER A 336 -1.63 1.19 19.26
N ALA A 337 -0.28 1.16 19.21
CA ALA A 337 0.53 2.24 18.66
C ALA A 337 0.23 2.48 17.16
N TRP A 338 0.08 1.41 16.38
CA TRP A 338 -0.32 1.51 14.96
C TRP A 338 -1.70 2.16 14.79
N VAL A 339 -2.68 1.71 15.57
CA VAL A 339 -4.04 2.25 15.57
C VAL A 339 -4.03 3.73 15.97
N ALA A 340 -3.34 4.09 17.06
CA ALA A 340 -3.24 5.46 17.55
C ALA A 340 -2.62 6.39 16.49
N LYS A 341 -1.49 5.99 15.90
CA LYS A 341 -0.85 6.71 14.80
C LYS A 341 -1.81 6.96 13.65
N ASN A 342 -2.56 5.94 13.23
CA ASN A 342 -3.52 6.06 12.13
C ASN A 342 -4.67 7.02 12.45
N LEU A 343 -5.18 6.98 13.68
CA LEU A 343 -6.22 7.90 14.14
C LEU A 343 -5.72 9.35 14.21
N LEU A 344 -4.46 9.57 14.63
CA LEU A 344 -3.83 10.89 14.60
C LEU A 344 -3.73 11.45 13.18
N PHE A 345 -3.24 10.67 12.22
CA PHE A 345 -3.19 11.09 10.81
C PHE A 345 -4.58 11.34 10.23
N PHE A 346 -5.55 10.50 10.57
CA PHE A 346 -6.95 10.68 10.17
C PHE A 346 -7.53 11.99 10.73
N GLY A 347 -7.33 12.25 12.03
CA GLY A 347 -7.78 13.46 12.71
C GLY A 347 -7.14 14.71 12.11
N TRP A 348 -5.81 14.70 11.94
CA TRP A 348 -5.03 15.78 11.34
C TRP A 348 -5.52 16.12 9.92
N ALA A 349 -5.61 15.14 9.02
CA ALA A 349 -6.06 15.38 7.65
C ALA A 349 -7.52 15.82 7.58
N THR A 350 -8.37 15.30 8.48
CA THR A 350 -9.78 15.67 8.55
C THR A 350 -9.96 17.10 9.07
N TRP A 351 -9.18 17.52 10.05
CA TRP A 351 -9.17 18.88 10.56
C TRP A 351 -8.67 19.87 9.49
N LYS A 352 -7.54 19.54 8.86
CA LYS A 352 -6.90 20.40 7.84
C LYS A 352 -7.79 20.59 6.62
N SER A 353 -8.43 19.52 6.15
CA SER A 353 -9.40 19.56 5.05
C SER A 353 -10.70 20.30 5.37
N ARG A 354 -11.03 20.53 6.66
CA ARG A 354 -12.20 21.35 7.04
C ARG A 354 -11.86 22.83 7.04
N ARG A 355 -10.72 23.22 7.62
CA ARG A 355 -10.34 24.64 7.79
C ARG A 355 -9.75 25.27 6.53
N HIS A 356 -8.93 24.53 5.78
CA HIS A 356 -8.12 25.10 4.71
C HIS A 356 -8.49 24.55 3.32
N PHE A 357 -9.74 24.10 3.13
CA PHE A 357 -10.16 23.45 1.89
C PHE A 357 -9.94 24.34 0.66
N ARG A 358 -10.50 25.55 0.67
CA ARG A 358 -10.41 26.50 -0.46
C ARG A 358 -8.98 26.98 -0.68
N ALA A 359 -8.24 27.28 0.40
CA ALA A 359 -6.83 27.69 0.33
C ALA A 359 -5.91 26.58 -0.21
N ALA A 360 -6.19 25.31 0.10
CA ALA A 360 -5.44 24.19 -0.45
C ALA A 360 -5.79 23.96 -1.92
N ALA A 361 -7.06 24.10 -2.29
CA ALA A 361 -7.52 23.94 -3.66
C ALA A 361 -6.95 25.03 -4.59
N ALA A 362 -6.94 26.28 -4.11
CA ALA A 362 -6.37 27.48 -4.73
C ALA A 362 -4.84 27.60 -4.58
N GLN A 363 -4.18 26.63 -3.95
CA GLN A 363 -2.73 26.53 -3.78
C GLN A 363 -2.05 27.63 -2.94
N THR A 364 -2.82 28.58 -2.41
CA THR A 364 -2.33 29.61 -1.48
C THR A 364 -1.75 28.98 -0.21
N TYR A 365 -2.20 27.78 0.16
CA TYR A 365 -1.74 27.11 1.38
C TYR A 365 -0.28 26.61 1.31
N ARG A 366 0.18 26.00 0.20
CA ARG A 366 1.58 25.56 0.07
C ARG A 366 2.53 26.75 -0.10
N LEU A 367 2.10 27.80 -0.81
CA LEU A 367 2.85 29.05 -0.92
C LEU A 367 3.00 29.73 0.44
N LYS A 368 1.93 29.79 1.24
CA LYS A 368 2.00 30.38 2.59
C LYS A 368 2.90 29.60 3.55
N CYS A 369 3.00 28.28 3.43
CA CYS A 369 3.94 27.48 4.25
C CYS A 369 5.38 27.49 3.72
N ALA A 370 5.58 27.61 2.40
CA ALA A 370 6.91 27.79 1.82
C ALA A 370 7.49 29.18 2.16
N ASN A 371 6.63 30.19 2.28
CA ASN A 371 7.01 31.56 2.64
C ASN A 371 7.10 31.79 4.17
N VAL A 372 7.24 30.73 4.99
CA VAL A 372 7.43 30.82 6.45
C VAL A 372 8.92 30.85 6.86
N GLU A 373 9.85 30.84 5.91
CA GLU A 373 11.15 31.49 6.13
C GLU A 373 11.08 32.93 5.64
N PRO A 374 10.88 33.94 6.51
CA PRO A 374 11.55 35.19 6.28
C PRO A 374 13.03 34.91 6.51
N ALA A 375 13.83 34.93 5.45
CA ALA A 375 15.25 35.19 5.63
C ALA A 375 15.37 36.50 6.46
N PRO A 376 16.03 36.49 7.62
CA PRO A 376 16.22 37.71 8.38
C PRO A 376 17.22 38.57 7.61
N GLY A 377 16.73 39.53 6.82
CA GLY A 377 17.64 40.52 6.20
C GLY A 377 17.26 41.17 4.87
N ALA A 378 16.01 41.20 4.42
CA ALA A 378 15.63 42.09 3.31
C ALA A 378 14.96 43.36 3.88
N GLN A 379 15.82 44.30 4.27
CA GLN A 379 15.45 45.66 4.68
C GLN A 379 14.61 46.38 3.62
N ARG A 380 13.69 47.20 4.15
CA ARG A 380 13.08 48.37 3.51
C ARG A 380 14.09 49.17 2.68
N GLN A 381 13.71 49.55 1.46
CA GLN A 381 13.97 50.84 0.79
C GLN A 381 12.82 50.99 -0.22
N ILE A 382 11.78 51.79 0.02
CA ILE A 382 11.68 53.24 -0.24
C ILE A 382 12.28 53.61 -1.60
N LEU A 383 11.45 53.57 -2.65
CA LEU A 383 10.90 54.76 -3.33
C LEU A 383 9.73 54.34 -4.24
#